data_AF-A0A350G5J6-F1
#
_entry.id   AF-A0A350G5J6-F1
#
_cell.length_a   1.000
_cell.length_b   1.000
_cell.length_c   1.000
_cell.angle_alpha   90.00
_cell.angle_beta   90.00
_cell.angle_gamma   90.00
#
_symmetry.space_group_name_H-M   'P 1'
#
loop_
_entity.id
_entity.type
_entity.pdbx_description
1 polymer ?
#
loop_
_entity_poly.entity_id
_entity_poly.type
_entity_poly.pdbx_seq_one_letter_code
_entity_poly.pdbx_strand_id
1 'polypeptide(L)'
;MEPAGLKAVEAAKQDGRWDAAYERQRKTEVSADFQTALNKHRKAKSFFPTLSGSRQYPFLFRFTTAKKAETRAHRIRIFVEMLEKSETL
;
A
#
# COMPACT_ATOMS: atom_id res chain seq x y z
N MET A 1 13.33 -14.63 12.53
CA MET A 1 12.05 -15.29 12.20
C MET A 1 11.37 -14.47 11.11
N GLU A 2 10.89 -15.16 10.09
CA GLU A 2 10.97 -14.79 8.66
C GLU A 2 10.01 -13.69 8.17
N PRO A 3 10.42 -12.84 7.21
CA PRO A 3 9.48 -12.15 6.35
C PRO A 3 9.33 -12.93 5.04
N ALA A 4 8.71 -14.12 5.11
CA ALA A 4 8.31 -14.91 3.93
C ALA A 4 7.39 -14.13 2.96
N GLY A 5 6.83 -12.99 3.39
CA GLY A 5 5.99 -12.11 2.58
C GLY A 5 6.73 -11.22 1.56
N LEU A 6 8.07 -11.14 1.58
CA LEU A 6 8.84 -10.28 0.66
C LEU A 6 9.22 -11.00 -0.65
N LYS A 7 9.40 -12.33 -0.62
CA LYS A 7 9.90 -13.09 -1.79
C LYS A 7 8.93 -13.08 -2.98
N ALA A 8 7.63 -13.11 -2.74
CA ALA A 8 6.62 -13.05 -3.81
C ALA A 8 6.55 -11.64 -4.45
N VAL A 9 6.90 -10.60 -3.70
CA VAL A 9 6.90 -9.21 -4.15
C VAL A 9 8.11 -8.94 -5.05
N GLU A 10 9.27 -9.51 -4.73
CA GLU A 10 10.46 -9.36 -5.56
C GLU A 10 10.32 -9.99 -6.94
N ALA A 11 9.62 -11.12 -7.06
CA ALA A 11 9.37 -11.77 -8.35
C ALA A 11 8.44 -10.96 -9.27
N ALA A 12 7.49 -10.20 -8.70
CA ALA A 12 6.56 -9.35 -9.45
C ALA A 12 7.14 -7.98 -9.87
N LYS A 13 8.35 -7.64 -9.38
CA LYS A 13 8.99 -6.32 -9.54
C LYS A 13 9.52 -6.04 -10.96
N GLN A 14 9.71 -7.06 -11.79
CA GLN A 14 10.47 -6.92 -13.05
C GLN A 14 9.64 -6.50 -14.28
N ASP A 15 8.31 -6.62 -14.28
CA ASP A 15 7.61 -6.73 -15.58
C ASP A 15 6.89 -5.47 -16.09
N GLY A 16 6.70 -4.39 -15.32
CA GLY A 16 6.14 -3.10 -15.78
C GLY A 16 4.70 -3.09 -16.31
N ARG A 17 4.22 -4.22 -16.86
CA ARG A 17 2.83 -4.55 -17.24
C ARG A 17 1.89 -4.59 -16.03
N TRP A 18 2.46 -4.69 -14.84
CA TRP A 18 1.72 -4.58 -13.57
C TRP A 18 1.09 -3.20 -13.37
N ASP A 19 1.72 -2.12 -13.83
CA ASP A 19 1.27 -0.75 -13.56
C ASP A 19 -0.06 -0.43 -14.26
N ALA A 20 -0.19 -0.83 -15.54
CA ALA A 20 -1.40 -0.57 -16.34
C ALA A 20 -2.60 -1.46 -15.98
N ALA A 21 -2.37 -2.72 -15.59
CA ALA A 21 -3.44 -3.61 -15.16
C ALA A 21 -3.97 -3.25 -13.77
N TYR A 22 -3.09 -2.82 -12.85
CA TYR A 22 -3.48 -2.43 -11.50
C TYR A 22 -4.12 -1.06 -11.42
N GLU A 23 -3.91 -0.08 -12.30
CA GLU A 23 -4.55 1.25 -12.17
C GLU A 23 -6.09 1.17 -12.06
N ARG A 24 -6.74 0.29 -12.82
CA ARG A 24 -8.20 0.05 -12.70
C ARG A 24 -8.56 -0.74 -11.44
N GLN A 25 -7.76 -1.73 -11.07
CA GLN A 25 -8.01 -2.59 -9.90
C GLN A 25 -7.72 -1.88 -8.56
N ARG A 26 -6.79 -0.92 -8.59
CA ARG A 26 -6.31 -0.11 -7.47
C ARG A 26 -7.40 0.73 -6.83
N LYS A 27 -8.34 1.28 -7.61
CA LYS A 27 -9.51 1.98 -7.04
C LYS A 27 -10.42 1.03 -6.24
N THR A 28 -10.42 -0.26 -6.57
CA THR A 28 -11.24 -1.29 -5.91
C THR A 28 -10.49 -1.92 -4.72
N GLU A 29 -9.16 -2.03 -4.76
CA GLU A 29 -8.35 -2.62 -3.67
C GLU A 29 -7.99 -1.64 -2.55
N VAL A 30 -7.93 -0.34 -2.84
CA VAL A 30 -7.73 0.67 -1.77
C VAL A 30 -8.97 0.66 -0.88
N SER A 31 -8.81 0.09 0.30
CA SER A 31 -9.90 -0.06 1.24
C SER A 31 -10.35 1.28 1.82
N ALA A 32 -11.64 1.39 2.14
CA ALA A 32 -12.26 2.65 2.58
C ALA A 32 -11.58 3.25 3.82
N ASP A 33 -11.09 2.42 4.74
CA ASP A 33 -10.34 2.81 5.93
C ASP A 33 -8.99 3.44 5.58
N PHE A 34 -8.25 2.87 4.62
CA PHE A 34 -6.99 3.45 4.14
C PHE A 34 -7.23 4.75 3.35
N GLN A 35 -8.26 4.79 2.50
CA GLN A 35 -8.64 6.01 1.77
C GLN A 35 -9.04 7.14 2.72
N THR A 36 -9.77 6.82 3.80
CA THR A 36 -10.15 7.78 4.84
C THR A 36 -8.93 8.32 5.56
N ALA A 37 -7.95 7.46 5.87
CA ALA A 37 -6.70 7.90 6.47
C ALA A 37 -5.91 8.80 5.51
N LEU A 38 -5.75 8.41 4.24
CA LEU A 38 -5.11 9.27 3.22
C LEU A 38 -5.82 10.63 3.11
N ASN A 39 -7.16 10.68 3.14
CA ASN A 39 -7.90 11.93 3.05
C ASN A 39 -7.60 12.91 4.20
N LYS A 40 -7.17 12.43 5.36
CA LYS A 40 -6.74 13.29 6.49
C LYS A 40 -5.34 13.86 6.29
N HIS A 41 -4.54 13.29 5.39
CA HIS A 41 -3.13 13.59 5.21
C HIS A 41 -2.83 13.97 3.76
N ARG A 42 -2.92 15.26 3.46
CA ARG A 42 -2.84 15.80 2.08
C ARG A 42 -1.56 15.38 1.34
N LYS A 43 -0.42 15.32 2.02
CA LYS A 43 0.85 14.86 1.43
C LYS A 43 0.78 13.38 1.04
N ALA A 44 0.37 12.52 1.96
CA ALA A 44 0.22 11.09 1.69
C ALA A 44 -0.81 10.83 0.58
N LYS A 45 -1.94 11.57 0.57
CA LYS A 45 -2.96 11.48 -0.49
C LYS A 45 -2.42 11.80 -1.88
N SER A 46 -1.49 12.74 -2.00
CA SER A 46 -0.88 13.10 -3.28
C SER A 46 0.33 12.22 -3.61
N PHE A 47 1.05 11.71 -2.62
CA PHE A 47 2.24 10.89 -2.83
C PHE A 47 1.89 9.44 -3.16
N PHE A 48 0.92 8.84 -2.45
CA PHE A 48 0.47 7.47 -2.73
C PHE A 48 0.08 7.21 -4.20
N PRO A 49 -0.72 8.06 -4.89
CA PRO A 49 -1.01 7.93 -6.31
C PRO A 49 0.22 7.92 -7.21
N THR A 50 1.28 8.67 -6.85
CA THR A 50 2.52 8.76 -7.64
C THR A 50 3.43 7.54 -7.52
N LEU A 51 3.20 6.66 -6.55
CA LEU A 51 3.94 5.40 -6.46
C LEU A 51 3.60 4.50 -7.66
N SER A 52 4.54 3.67 -8.10
CA SER A 52 4.23 2.58 -9.04
C SER A 52 3.47 1.46 -8.32
N GLY A 53 2.76 0.61 -9.07
CA GLY A 53 2.02 -0.53 -8.52
C GLY A 53 2.88 -1.43 -7.64
N SER A 54 4.17 -1.61 -7.98
CA SER A 54 5.14 -2.38 -7.19
C SER A 54 5.44 -1.77 -5.82
N ARG A 55 5.39 -0.44 -5.68
CA ARG A 55 5.60 0.26 -4.40
C ARG A 55 4.30 0.35 -3.59
N GLN A 56 3.14 0.26 -4.22
CA GLN A 56 1.83 0.29 -3.54
C GLN A 56 1.42 -1.08 -3.02
N TYR A 57 1.74 -2.13 -3.77
CA TYR A 57 1.36 -3.50 -3.44
C TYR A 57 1.75 -3.93 -2.01
N PRO A 58 2.97 -3.66 -1.50
CA PRO A 58 3.33 -4.00 -0.12
C PRO A 58 2.38 -3.41 0.92
N PHE A 59 1.89 -2.19 0.72
CA PHE A 59 0.92 -1.55 1.61
C PHE A 59 -0.40 -2.30 1.60
N LEU A 60 -0.95 -2.58 0.41
CA LEU A 60 -2.22 -3.29 0.22
C LEU A 60 -2.17 -4.71 0.77
N PHE A 61 -1.10 -5.46 0.47
CA PHE A 61 -0.88 -6.82 0.95
C PHE A 61 -0.77 -6.89 2.48
N ARG A 62 -0.18 -5.88 3.12
CA ARG A 62 -0.12 -5.80 4.60
C ARG A 62 -1.49 -5.53 5.22
N PHE A 63 -2.46 -4.98 4.48
CA PHE A 63 -3.84 -4.83 4.95
C PHE A 63 -4.66 -6.11 4.78
N THR A 64 -4.46 -6.85 3.68
CA THR A 64 -5.16 -8.13 3.45
C THR A 64 -4.70 -9.23 4.40
N THR A 65 -3.42 -9.23 4.77
CA THR A 65 -2.86 -10.18 5.76
C THR A 65 -3.18 -9.82 7.21
N ALA A 66 -3.70 -8.63 7.50
CA ALA A 66 -4.05 -8.21 8.85
C ALA A 66 -5.41 -8.78 9.26
N LYS A 67 -5.40 -9.94 9.92
CA LYS A 67 -6.62 -10.64 10.39
C LYS A 67 -7.42 -9.85 11.44
N LYS A 68 -6.75 -9.01 12.23
CA LYS A 68 -7.39 -8.17 13.27
C LYS A 68 -7.58 -6.75 12.75
N ALA A 69 -8.78 -6.19 12.94
CA ALA A 69 -9.11 -4.82 12.56
C ALA A 69 -8.21 -3.78 13.26
N GLU A 70 -7.84 -4.00 14.52
CA GLU A 70 -6.94 -3.12 15.28
C GLU A 70 -5.54 -3.06 14.65
N THR A 71 -4.97 -4.23 14.31
CA THR A 71 -3.67 -4.31 13.64
C THR A 71 -3.69 -3.64 12.27
N ARG A 72 -4.80 -3.79 11.55
CA ARG A 72 -5.01 -3.13 10.26
C ARG A 72 -5.05 -1.61 10.41
N ALA A 73 -5.84 -1.09 11.34
CA ALA A 73 -5.92 0.34 11.62
C ALA A 73 -4.57 0.92 12.06
N HIS A 74 -3.82 0.19 12.90
CA HIS A 74 -2.48 0.59 13.33
C HIS A 74 -1.49 0.67 12.16
N ARG A 75 -1.48 -0.35 11.28
CA ARG A 75 -0.64 -0.36 10.06
C ARG A 75 -1.00 0.80 9.13
N ILE A 76 -2.29 1.06 8.93
CA ILE A 76 -2.76 2.19 8.12
C ILE A 76 -2.19 3.50 8.63
N ARG A 77 -2.25 3.74 9.95
CA ARG A 77 -1.70 4.95 10.56
C ARG A 77 -0.20 5.08 10.29
N ILE A 78 0.59 4.05 10.60
CA ILE A 78 2.05 4.06 10.37
C ILE A 78 2.37 4.33 8.90
N PHE A 79 1.69 3.65 7.99
CA PHE A 79 1.96 3.79 6.57
C PHE A 79 1.57 5.16 6.02
N VAL A 80 0.49 5.76 6.51
CA VAL A 80 0.14 7.13 6.14
C VAL A 80 1.19 8.11 6.66
N GLU A 81 1.69 7.94 7.89
CA GLU A 81 2.77 8.76 8.44
C GLU A 81 4.07 8.63 7.61
N MET A 82 4.43 7.43 7.14
CA MET A 82 5.55 7.22 6.23
C MET A 82 5.33 7.92 4.87
N LEU A 83 4.14 7.76 4.28
CA LEU A 83 3.80 8.40 3.01
C LEU A 83 3.79 9.93 3.11
N GLU A 84 3.46 10.51 4.27
CA GLU A 84 3.59 11.95 4.50
C GLU A 84 5.05 12.44 4.48
N LYS A 85 5.97 11.58 4.90
CA LYS A 85 7.42 11.80 4.81
C LYS A 85 7.98 11.45 3.43
N SER A 86 7.12 11.05 2.49
CA SER A 86 7.52 10.55 1.17
C SER A 86 8.37 9.27 1.23
N GLU A 87 8.20 8.49 2.30
CA GLU A 87 8.88 7.21 2.51
C GLU A 87 8.03 6.06 1.97
N THR A 88 8.69 5.00 1.52
CA THR A 88 8.04 3.76 1.04
C THR A 88 8.58 2.54 1.80
N LEU A 89 7.81 1.44 1.78
CA LEU A 89 8.25 0.14 2.30
C LEU A 89 9.34 -0.51 1.45
#